data_AF-A0AA49GC82-F1
#
_entry.id   AF-A0AA49GC82-F1
#
_cell.length_a   1.000
_cell.length_b   1.000
_cell.length_c   1.000
_cell.angle_alpha   90.00
_cell.angle_beta   90.00
_cell.angle_gamma   90.00
#
_symmetry.space_group_name_H-M   'P 1'
#
loop_
_entity.id
_entity.type
_entity.pdbx_description
1 polymer ?
#
loop_
_entity_poly.entity_id
_entity_poly.type
_entity_poly.pdbx_seq_one_letter_code
_entity_poly.pdbx_strand_id
1 'polypeptide(L)' 'MSKKKEDKKKDKKPSVNPKLEGFDVKIDSFGEIQTSFDIDRINQFLNKEVEDKKLKDRDDLKDIKKKDEEE' A
#
# COMPACT_ATOMS: atom_id res chain seq x y z
N MET A 1 9.33 11.02 -43.99
CA MET A 1 9.24 11.77 -42.72
C MET A 1 8.77 10.81 -41.64
N SER A 2 9.69 10.38 -40.78
CA SER A 2 9.42 9.36 -39.76
C SER A 2 8.62 9.95 -38.61
N LYS A 3 7.38 9.48 -38.46
CA LYS A 3 6.44 9.91 -37.41
C LYS A 3 6.98 9.43 -36.07
N LYS A 4 7.60 10.35 -35.31
CA LYS A 4 8.05 10.15 -33.93
C LYS A 4 6.81 9.77 -33.12
N LYS A 5 6.70 8.48 -32.77
CA LYS A 5 5.68 8.01 -31.83
C LYS A 5 6.08 8.61 -30.49
N GLU A 6 5.40 9.68 -30.08
CA GLU A 6 5.42 10.11 -28.69
C GLU A 6 4.82 8.97 -27.86
N ASP A 7 5.70 8.18 -27.25
CA ASP A 7 5.37 7.31 -26.14
C ASP A 7 4.87 8.18 -24.99
N LYS A 8 3.61 8.60 -25.09
CA LYS A 8 2.80 8.99 -23.94
C LYS A 8 2.67 7.73 -23.11
N LYS A 9 3.70 7.48 -22.27
CA LYS A 9 3.58 6.73 -21.03
C LYS A 9 2.49 7.48 -20.25
N LYS A 10 1.24 7.19 -20.57
CA LYS A 10 0.10 7.65 -19.80
C LYS A 10 0.44 7.25 -18.38
N ASP A 11 0.58 8.23 -17.50
CA ASP A 11 0.58 8.06 -16.06
C ASP A 11 -0.68 7.30 -15.69
N LYS A 12 -0.64 5.97 -15.86
CA LYS A 12 -1.71 5.08 -15.47
C LYS A 12 -1.64 5.12 -13.96
N LYS A 13 -2.49 5.96 -13.36
CA LYS A 13 -2.70 5.95 -11.91
C LYS A 13 -2.88 4.49 -11.50
N PRO A 14 -2.08 3.98 -10.56
CA PRO A 14 -2.20 2.61 -10.12
C PRO A 14 -3.65 2.38 -9.65
N SER A 15 -4.20 1.20 -9.95
CA SER A 15 -5.53 0.81 -9.49
C SER A 15 -5.45 0.53 -8.00
N VAL A 16 -5.50 1.58 -7.19
CA VAL A 16 -5.44 1.52 -5.72
C VAL A 16 -6.85 1.42 -5.13
N ASN A 17 -6.94 1.02 -3.86
CA ASN A 17 -8.18 1.05 -3.11
C ASN A 17 -8.75 2.49 -3.14
N PRO A 18 -10.06 2.71 -3.28
CA PRO A 18 -10.66 4.05 -3.25
C PRO A 18 -10.25 4.87 -2.00
N LYS A 19 -9.98 4.21 -0.87
CA LYS A 19 -9.48 4.87 0.36
C LYS A 19 -8.06 5.46 0.24
N LEU A 20 -7.33 5.05 -0.80
CA LEU A 20 -5.98 5.51 -1.14
C LEU A 20 -5.97 6.42 -2.39
N GLU A 21 -7.13 6.93 -2.83
CA GLU A 21 -7.14 7.95 -3.88
C GLU A 21 -6.31 9.18 -3.46
N GLY A 22 -5.37 9.58 -4.33
CA GLY A 22 -4.42 10.65 -4.03
C GLY A 22 -3.15 10.20 -3.30
N PHE A 23 -2.98 8.90 -3.05
CA PHE A 23 -1.71 8.35 -2.61
C PHE A 23 -0.69 8.36 -3.76
N ASP A 24 0.44 9.03 -3.54
CA ASP A 24 1.58 9.04 -4.46
C ASP A 24 2.83 8.64 -3.66
N VAL A 25 3.66 7.79 -4.27
CA VAL A 25 4.91 7.33 -3.68
C VAL A 25 6.02 7.42 -4.71
N LYS A 26 7.11 8.09 -4.33
CA LYS A 26 8.30 8.28 -5.17
C LYS A 26 9.54 7.87 -4.39
N ILE A 27 10.51 7.32 -5.11
CA ILE A 27 11.81 6.98 -4.56
C ILE A 27 12.81 7.92 -5.21
N ASP A 28 13.53 8.70 -4.39
CA ASP A 28 14.60 9.58 -4.87
C ASP A 28 15.87 8.77 -5.19
N SER A 29 16.81 9.38 -5.91
CA SER A 29 18.10 8.78 -6.28
C SER A 29 18.94 8.35 -5.07
N PHE A 30 18.67 8.94 -3.90
CA PHE A 30 19.28 8.58 -2.61
C PHE A 30 18.58 7.41 -1.90
N GLY A 31 17.50 6.87 -2.47
CA GLY A 31 16.72 5.79 -1.87
C GLY A 31 15.71 6.24 -0.81
N GLU A 32 15.53 7.55 -0.65
CA GLU A 32 14.51 8.12 0.24
C GLU A 32 13.11 7.93 -0.36
N ILE A 33 12.17 7.51 0.47
CA ILE A 33 10.77 7.30 0.07
C ILE A 33 9.99 8.58 0.40
N GLN A 34 9.45 9.23 -0.63
CA GLN A 34 8.56 10.38 -0.51
C GLN A 34 7.13 9.93 -0.73
N THR A 35 6.30 10.04 0.30
CA THR A 35 4.87 9.72 0.26
C THR A 35 4.02 10.97 0.40
N SER A 36 2.86 11.01 -0.27
CA SER A 36 1.89 12.10 -0.09
C SER A 36 1.10 12.01 1.22
N PHE A 37 1.04 10.83 1.84
CA PHE A 37 0.39 10.59 3.13
C PHE A 37 1.39 10.37 4.25
N ASP A 38 0.93 10.67 5.46
CA ASP A 38 1.66 10.40 6.70
C ASP A 38 1.85 8.89 6.90
N ILE A 39 3.02 8.52 7.41
CA ILE A 39 3.40 7.13 7.68
C ILE A 39 2.40 6.45 8.61
N ASP A 40 1.88 7.16 9.62
CA ASP A 40 0.91 6.63 10.57
C ASP A 40 -0.40 6.21 9.89
N ARG A 41 -0.87 7.03 8.94
CA ARG A 41 -2.09 6.71 8.18
C ARG A 41 -1.90 5.48 7.30
N ILE A 42 -0.72 5.33 6.70
CA ILE A 42 -0.37 4.16 5.89
C ILE A 42 -0.34 2.91 6.78
N ASN A 43 0.30 2.99 7.94
CA ASN A 43 0.36 1.87 8.89
C ASN A 43 -1.03 1.45 9.38
N GLN A 44 -1.89 2.41 9.72
CA GLN A 44 -3.28 2.13 10.10
C GLN A 44 -4.06 1.45 8.96
N PHE A 45 -3.88 1.93 7.73
CA PHE A 45 -4.51 1.33 6.56
C PHE A 45 -4.04 -0.12 6.35
N LEU A 46 -2.72 -0.37 6.43
CA LEU A 46 -2.15 -1.70 6.28
C LEU A 46 -2.61 -2.66 7.38
N ASN A 47 -2.57 -2.24 8.64
CA ASN A 47 -3.03 -3.07 9.76
C ASN A 47 -4.51 -3.47 9.65
N LYS A 48 -5.33 -2.62 9.01
CA LYS A 48 -6.77 -2.84 8.83
C LYS A 48 -7.09 -3.72 7.62
N GLU A 49 -6.44 -3.46 6.49
CA GLU A 49 -6.83 -4.05 5.20
C GLU A 49 -5.91 -5.21 4.78
N VAL A 50 -4.73 -5.36 5.41
CA VAL A 50 -3.74 -6.39 5.08
C VAL A 50 -3.44 -7.25 6.31
N GLU A 51 -3.60 -8.55 6.16
CA GLU A 51 -3.15 -9.51 7.17
C GLU A 51 -1.62 -9.51 7.27
N ASP A 52 -1.08 -9.38 8.49
CA ASP A 52 0.35 -9.55 8.72
C ASP A 52 0.77 -11.00 8.43
N LYS A 53 1.43 -11.19 7.28
CA LYS A 53 1.92 -12.49 6.81
C LYS A 53 2.90 -13.14 7.80
N LYS A 54 3.61 -12.36 8.62
CA LYS A 54 4.54 -12.90 9.62
C LYS A 54 3.83 -13.57 10.79
N LEU A 55 2.56 -13.21 11.02
CA LEU A 55 1.73 -13.75 12.09
C LEU A 55 0.75 -14.82 11.58
N LYS A 56 0.71 -15.07 10.27
CA LYS A 56 -0.24 -15.99 9.65
C LYS A 56 0.01 -17.47 10.01
N ASP A 57 1.29 -17.84 10.12
CA ASP A 57 1.71 -19.21 10.41
C ASP A 57 1.85 -19.50 11.91
N ARG A 58 1.46 -18.55 12.76
CA ARG A 58 1.51 -18.69 14.22
C ARG A 58 0.17 -19.21 14.72
N ASP A 59 0.13 -20.51 15.02
CA ASP A 59 -1.06 -21.17 15.55
C ASP A 59 -1.46 -20.63 16.93
N ASP A 60 -0.49 -20.17 17.73
CA ASP A 60 -0.69 -19.60 19.08
C ASP A 60 -1.45 -18.25 19.09
N LEU A 61 -1.49 -17.56 17.95
CA LEU A 61 -2.18 -16.26 17.82
C LEU A 61 -3.62 -16.37 17.30
N LYS A 62 -4.02 -17.54 16.79
CA LYS A 62 -5.36 -17.76 16.22
C LYS A 62 -6.44 -17.67 17.31
N ASP A 63 -6.14 -18.13 18.51
CA ASP A 63 -7.06 -18.10 19.65
C ASP A 63 -7.23 -16.69 20.22
N ILE A 64 -6.21 -15.84 20.11
CA ILE A 64 -6.26 -14.44 20.58
C ILE A 64 -7.10 -13.59 19.62
N LYS A 65 -6.87 -13.71 18.30
CA LYS A 65 -7.64 -12.94 17.30
C LYS A 65 -9.13 -13.24 17.31
N LYS A 66 -9.54 -14.49 17.55
CA LYS A 66 -10.97 -14.85 17.66
C LYS A 66 -11.64 -14.19 18.86
N LYS A 67 -10.89 -13.95 19.94
CA LYS A 67 -11.41 -13.35 21.17
C LYS A 67 -11.66 -11.85 21.00
N ASP A 68 -10.80 -11.16 20.24
CA ASP A 68 -10.96 -9.74 19.89
C ASP A 68 -12.10 -9.49 18.86
N GLU A 69 -12.51 -10.51 18.10
CA GLU A 69 -13.63 -10.42 17.14
C GLU A 69 -15.01 -10.78 17.74
N GLU A 70 -15.04 -11.42 18.92
CA GLU A 70 -16.26 -11.85 19.62
C GLU A 70 -16.71 -10.89 20.76
N GLU A 71 -15.91 -9.87 21.12
CA GLU A 71 -16.29 -8.74 22.00
C GLU A 71 -16.78 -7.51 21.20
#